data_AF-A0A5E4W0A8-F1
#
_entry.id   AF-A0A5E4W0A8-F1
#
_cell.length_a   1.000
_cell.length_b   1.000
_cell.length_c   1.000
_cell.angle_alpha   90.00
_cell.angle_beta   90.00
_cell.angle_gamma   90.00
#
_symmetry.space_group_name_H-M   'P 1'
#
loop_
_entity.id
_entity.type
_entity.pdbx_description
1 polymer ?
#
loop_
_entity_poly.entity_id
_entity_poly.type
_entity_poly.pdbx_seq_one_letter_code
_entity_poly.pdbx_strand_id
1 'polypeptide(L)'
;MNSKVESQLSQCLRHAVERVRIANAEGNPILSAWLPDAEALLGLPKGTSPIGARTVYCAALEGDTVGGVDWYPNASTRAEKHHDQKDVWFDLHVPEGASNDEITALADRAAWEKWYDAGRLECRKIARKLPGHSLEVDFISVWAEGNVKSKAKLDFISGHVFDIEMSDEGADYVTLMTENIVVGNKVMPVSKRDGDGYFLSAEHLARLTDPHSVTYESGTAVEIDFHDKAVIGFVNTDFSALNVVSVSVDGTVFVFHYTEILGTVTSQVLAERYPVKGSMPLPVVHQLYQLREAEFERLSQRDMIVAADLRGLDRGVRFAIADMLFAKCDAAARHALLNDEHPHVRSSAAISQSDLQIAS
;
A
#
# COMPACT_ATOMS: atom_id res chain seq x y z
N MET A 1 -12.63 -43.04 15.26
CA MET A 1 -12.47 -41.91 14.32
C MET A 1 -13.86 -41.49 13.85
N ASN A 2 -14.13 -40.17 13.80
CA ASN A 2 -15.47 -39.58 13.72
C ASN A 2 -16.16 -39.82 12.37
N SER A 3 -17.27 -40.58 12.35
CA SER A 3 -18.13 -40.83 11.18
C SER A 3 -18.71 -39.56 10.53
N LYS A 4 -18.68 -38.45 11.25
CA LYS A 4 -19.10 -37.13 10.77
C LYS A 4 -18.13 -36.54 9.73
N VAL A 5 -16.83 -36.87 9.83
CA VAL A 5 -15.79 -36.42 8.88
C VAL A 5 -15.86 -37.20 7.59
N GLU A 6 -16.10 -38.52 7.64
CA GLU A 6 -16.30 -39.35 6.44
C GLU A 6 -17.56 -38.96 5.66
N SER A 7 -18.65 -38.63 6.37
CA SER A 7 -19.87 -38.11 5.78
C SER A 7 -19.64 -36.79 5.02
N GLN A 8 -18.91 -35.85 5.64
CA GLN A 8 -18.56 -34.56 5.03
C GLN A 8 -17.61 -34.72 3.84
N LEU A 9 -16.59 -35.59 3.94
CA LEU A 9 -15.67 -35.88 2.83
C LEU A 9 -16.40 -36.51 1.64
N SER A 10 -17.31 -37.45 1.91
CA SER A 10 -18.10 -38.15 0.89
C SER A 10 -19.14 -37.24 0.23
N GLN A 11 -19.62 -36.22 0.94
CA GLN A 11 -20.48 -35.17 0.37
C GLN A 11 -19.68 -34.20 -0.50
N CYS A 12 -18.48 -33.78 -0.08
CA CYS A 12 -17.58 -32.97 -0.88
C CYS A 12 -17.13 -33.67 -2.17
N LEU A 13 -16.83 -34.98 -2.11
CA LEU A 13 -16.45 -35.78 -3.27
C LEU A 13 -17.60 -35.89 -4.29
N ARG A 14 -18.84 -36.07 -3.81
CA ARG A 14 -20.02 -36.10 -4.68
C ARG A 14 -20.25 -34.76 -5.38
N HIS A 15 -20.07 -33.64 -4.69
CA HIS A 15 -20.16 -32.31 -5.31
C HIS A 15 -19.05 -32.05 -6.33
N ALA A 16 -17.83 -32.54 -6.10
CA ALA A 16 -16.73 -32.41 -7.05
C ALA A 16 -16.97 -33.24 -8.33
N VAL A 17 -17.45 -34.48 -8.19
CA VAL A 17 -17.80 -35.34 -9.34
C VAL A 17 -18.96 -34.75 -10.14
N GLU A 18 -19.97 -34.19 -9.47
CA GLU A 18 -21.09 -33.57 -10.18
C GLU A 18 -20.68 -32.29 -10.90
N ARG A 19 -19.75 -31.49 -10.35
CA ARG A 19 -19.15 -30.35 -11.05
C ARG A 19 -18.35 -30.76 -12.28
N VAL A 20 -17.62 -31.87 -12.20
CA VAL A 20 -16.88 -32.45 -13.35
C VAL A 20 -17.85 -33.01 -14.39
N ARG A 21 -18.98 -33.61 -13.98
CA ARG A 21 -20.03 -34.05 -14.91
C ARG A 21 -20.74 -32.89 -15.59
N ILE A 22 -21.02 -31.81 -14.86
CA ILE A 22 -21.59 -30.57 -15.39
C ILE A 22 -20.60 -29.93 -16.38
N ALA A 23 -19.30 -29.86 -16.03
CA ALA A 23 -18.25 -29.39 -16.93
C ALA A 23 -18.08 -30.28 -18.19
N ASN A 24 -18.31 -31.58 -18.06
CA ASN A 24 -18.25 -32.54 -19.17
C ASN A 24 -19.55 -32.61 -20.00
N ALA A 25 -20.64 -31.94 -19.59
CA ALA A 25 -21.90 -31.92 -20.33
C ALA A 25 -21.99 -30.78 -21.38
N GLU A 26 -20.99 -29.89 -21.43
CA GLU A 26 -20.81 -28.91 -22.52
C GLU A 26 -19.65 -29.33 -23.46
N GLY A 27 -19.74 -30.57 -23.95
CA GLY A 27 -19.32 -30.97 -25.30
C GLY A 27 -18.01 -30.42 -25.90
N ASN A 28 -16.89 -30.39 -25.15
CA ASN A 28 -15.59 -30.04 -25.72
C ASN A 28 -14.59 -31.23 -25.68
N PRO A 29 -14.33 -31.92 -26.81
CA PRO A 29 -13.60 -33.20 -26.86
C PRO A 29 -12.06 -33.10 -26.84
N ILE A 30 -11.46 -31.96 -26.47
CA ILE A 30 -10.00 -31.76 -26.57
C ILE A 30 -9.22 -32.47 -25.45
N LEU A 31 -9.84 -32.78 -24.30
CA LEU A 31 -9.11 -33.26 -23.11
C LEU A 31 -9.06 -34.78 -22.93
N SER A 32 -9.73 -35.57 -23.77
CA SER A 32 -9.65 -37.04 -23.73
C SER A 32 -8.41 -37.63 -24.43
N ALA A 33 -7.59 -36.81 -25.08
CA ALA A 33 -6.37 -37.26 -25.78
C ALA A 33 -5.09 -37.24 -24.91
N TRP A 34 -5.15 -36.71 -23.68
CA TRP A 34 -3.95 -36.45 -22.84
C TRP A 34 -3.69 -37.47 -21.72
N LEU A 35 -4.41 -38.60 -21.73
CA LEU A 35 -4.45 -39.55 -20.62
C LEU A 35 -3.43 -40.72 -20.60
N PRO A 36 -2.51 -40.95 -21.56
CA PRO A 36 -1.48 -42.00 -21.37
C PRO A 36 -0.18 -41.52 -20.69
N ASP A 37 0.25 -40.26 -20.90
CA ASP A 37 1.59 -39.82 -20.49
C ASP A 37 1.66 -39.20 -19.08
N ALA A 38 0.51 -38.90 -18.48
CA ALA A 38 0.44 -38.31 -17.13
C ALA A 38 0.81 -39.32 -16.02
N GLU A 39 0.55 -40.62 -16.21
CA GLU A 39 0.88 -41.66 -15.21
C GLU A 39 2.39 -41.96 -15.15
N ALA A 40 3.14 -41.75 -16.24
CA ALA A 40 4.59 -41.95 -16.26
C ALA A 40 5.37 -40.85 -15.50
N LEU A 41 4.79 -39.65 -15.37
CA LEU A 41 5.41 -38.52 -14.64
C LEU A 41 5.14 -38.55 -13.13
N LEU A 42 4.13 -39.29 -12.67
CA LEU A 42 3.79 -39.43 -11.25
C LEU A 42 4.65 -40.47 -10.50
N GLY A 43 5.56 -41.15 -11.22
CA GLY A 43 6.49 -42.16 -10.67
C GLY A 43 7.86 -41.63 -10.21
N LEU A 44 8.14 -40.33 -10.28
CA LEU A 44 9.42 -39.78 -9.80
C LEU A 44 9.36 -39.43 -8.30
N PRO A 45 10.39 -39.81 -7.52
CA PRO A 45 10.40 -39.62 -6.07
C PRO A 45 10.39 -38.14 -5.67
N LYS A 46 9.65 -37.85 -4.60
CA LYS A 46 9.58 -36.54 -3.93
C LYS A 46 10.96 -36.05 -3.49
N GLY A 47 11.38 -34.92 -4.05
CA GLY A 47 12.02 -33.82 -3.34
C GLY A 47 13.21 -34.15 -2.44
N THR A 48 14.30 -34.62 -3.04
CA THR A 48 15.65 -34.33 -2.54
C THR A 48 16.24 -33.24 -3.43
N SER A 49 16.63 -32.11 -2.83
CA SER A 49 17.42 -31.08 -3.53
C SER A 49 18.64 -31.76 -4.15
N PRO A 50 18.83 -31.71 -5.48
CA PRO A 50 20.02 -32.31 -6.09
C PRO A 50 21.25 -31.61 -5.53
N ILE A 51 22.22 -32.38 -5.07
CA ILE A 51 23.57 -31.89 -4.80
C ILE A 51 24.06 -31.29 -6.14
N GLY A 52 24.31 -29.98 -6.15
CA GLY A 52 24.68 -29.21 -7.34
C GLY A 52 23.48 -28.64 -8.10
N ALA A 53 22.65 -27.81 -7.45
CA ALA A 53 21.60 -27.04 -8.10
C ALA A 53 21.88 -25.54 -7.93
N ARG A 54 21.71 -24.76 -9.01
CA ARG A 54 21.78 -23.29 -8.99
C ARG A 54 20.37 -22.70 -9.09
N THR A 55 20.15 -21.56 -8.44
CA THR A 55 18.89 -20.82 -8.55
C THR A 55 18.95 -19.86 -9.73
N VAL A 56 17.95 -19.92 -10.60
CA VAL A 56 17.69 -18.88 -11.61
C VAL A 56 16.41 -18.13 -11.24
N TYR A 57 16.34 -16.88 -11.70
CA TYR A 57 15.30 -15.94 -11.29
C TYR A 57 14.42 -15.65 -12.51
N CYS A 58 13.16 -16.07 -12.46
CA CYS A 58 12.25 -16.02 -13.61
C CYS A 58 11.18 -14.93 -13.43
N ALA A 59 10.75 -14.34 -14.55
CA ALA A 59 9.61 -13.44 -14.67
C ALA A 59 8.70 -13.95 -15.81
N ALA A 60 7.44 -14.27 -15.48
CA ALA A 60 6.43 -14.61 -16.47
C ALA A 60 5.64 -13.34 -16.85
N LEU A 61 5.61 -13.03 -18.14
CA LEU A 61 5.01 -11.83 -18.70
C LEU A 61 3.50 -12.03 -18.92
N GLU A 62 2.67 -11.21 -18.29
CA GLU A 62 1.21 -11.22 -18.49
C GLU A 62 0.79 -9.99 -19.30
N GLY A 63 0.67 -10.13 -20.63
CA GLY A 63 0.36 -8.97 -21.46
C GLY A 63 0.04 -9.22 -22.93
N ASP A 64 0.86 -9.98 -23.66
CA ASP A 64 0.70 -10.07 -25.12
C ASP A 64 0.79 -11.49 -25.66
N THR A 65 -0.33 -11.93 -26.25
CA THR A 65 -0.64 -13.00 -27.22
C THR A 65 0.12 -14.35 -27.25
N VAL A 66 1.30 -14.49 -26.66
CA VAL A 66 1.99 -15.75 -26.37
C VAL A 66 2.80 -15.50 -25.10
N GLY A 67 2.20 -15.72 -23.93
CA GLY A 67 2.89 -15.48 -22.67
C GLY A 67 4.24 -16.21 -22.62
N GLY A 68 5.30 -15.48 -22.31
CA GLY A 68 6.69 -15.96 -22.29
C GLY A 68 7.32 -15.84 -20.91
N VAL A 69 8.41 -16.59 -20.70
CA VAL A 69 9.17 -16.58 -19.46
C VAL A 69 10.61 -16.19 -19.72
N ASP A 70 11.01 -15.08 -19.11
CA ASP A 70 12.42 -14.68 -19.06
C ASP A 70 13.08 -15.19 -17.78
N TRP A 71 14.36 -15.55 -17.85
CA TRP A 71 15.13 -16.02 -16.71
C TRP A 71 16.51 -15.36 -16.63
N TYR A 72 16.97 -15.17 -15.39
CA TYR A 72 18.16 -14.41 -15.06
C TYR A 72 19.09 -15.15 -14.09
N PRO A 73 20.41 -14.91 -14.17
CA PRO A 73 21.37 -15.55 -13.27
C PRO A 73 21.30 -15.03 -11.82
N ASN A 74 20.75 -13.83 -11.60
CA ASN A 74 20.59 -13.24 -10.28
C ASN A 74 19.29 -12.41 -10.19
N ALA A 75 18.81 -12.17 -8.97
CA ALA A 75 17.56 -11.46 -8.71
C ALA A 75 17.57 -9.99 -9.15
N SER A 76 18.73 -9.33 -9.05
CA SER A 76 18.89 -7.92 -9.40
C SER A 76 18.67 -7.69 -10.89
N THR A 77 19.24 -8.55 -11.74
CA THR A 77 19.06 -8.47 -13.20
C THR A 77 17.62 -8.72 -13.62
N ARG A 78 16.89 -9.63 -12.95
CA ARG A 78 15.44 -9.80 -13.17
C ARG A 78 14.69 -8.51 -12.83
N ALA A 79 15.01 -7.94 -11.67
CA ALA A 79 14.39 -6.71 -11.20
C ALA A 79 14.73 -5.49 -12.04
N GLU A 80 15.88 -5.45 -12.74
CA GLU A 80 16.25 -4.37 -13.66
C GLU A 80 15.46 -4.43 -14.97
N LYS A 81 15.12 -5.63 -15.45
CA LYS A 81 14.49 -5.83 -16.78
C LYS A 81 12.97 -5.96 -16.76
N HIS A 82 12.37 -6.38 -15.65
CA HIS A 82 10.93 -6.56 -15.53
C HIS A 82 10.37 -5.73 -14.38
N HIS A 83 9.42 -4.86 -14.70
CA HIS A 83 8.82 -3.90 -13.76
C HIS A 83 7.30 -3.82 -13.85
N ASP A 84 6.63 -4.62 -14.68
CA ASP A 84 5.17 -4.59 -14.75
C ASP A 84 4.59 -5.18 -13.45
N GLN A 85 3.49 -4.60 -12.96
CA GLN A 85 2.74 -5.12 -11.82
C GLN A 85 2.03 -6.44 -12.13
N LYS A 86 1.80 -6.74 -13.42
CA LYS A 86 1.19 -7.98 -13.90
C LYS A 86 2.19 -9.14 -13.99
N ASP A 87 3.49 -8.86 -14.00
CA ASP A 87 4.52 -9.91 -14.12
C ASP A 87 4.55 -10.82 -12.89
N VAL A 88 4.58 -12.13 -13.11
CA VAL A 88 4.66 -13.13 -12.04
C VAL A 88 6.10 -13.57 -11.82
N TRP A 89 6.65 -13.25 -10.64
CA TRP A 89 8.03 -13.59 -10.29
C TRP A 89 8.14 -14.90 -9.52
N PHE A 90 9.14 -15.70 -9.88
CA PHE A 90 9.46 -16.93 -9.17
C PHE A 90 10.94 -17.30 -9.28
N ASP A 91 11.43 -18.00 -8.27
CA ASP A 91 12.76 -18.58 -8.29
C ASP A 91 12.65 -20.05 -8.69
N LEU A 92 13.58 -20.52 -9.52
CA LEU A 92 13.61 -21.89 -10.02
C LEU A 92 14.99 -22.48 -9.74
N HIS A 93 15.02 -23.65 -9.10
CA HIS A 93 16.25 -24.40 -8.90
C HIS A 93 16.50 -25.31 -10.10
N VAL A 94 17.62 -25.09 -10.80
CA VAL A 94 18.04 -25.86 -11.98
C VAL A 94 19.37 -26.60 -11.70
N PRO A 95 19.66 -27.74 -12.36
CA PRO A 95 20.93 -28.44 -12.21
C PRO A 95 22.15 -27.55 -12.54
N GLU A 96 23.28 -27.74 -11.83
CA GLU A 96 24.51 -26.91 -11.93
C GLU A 96 25.24 -27.02 -13.30
N GLY A 97 24.74 -27.85 -14.22
CA GLY A 97 25.23 -27.95 -15.61
C GLY A 97 24.17 -27.71 -16.69
N ALA A 98 22.96 -27.24 -16.32
CA ALA A 98 21.88 -27.04 -17.28
C ALA A 98 22.25 -25.98 -18.33
N SER A 99 22.08 -26.35 -19.59
CA SER A 99 22.21 -25.45 -20.75
C SER A 99 21.14 -24.37 -20.74
N ASN A 100 21.36 -23.29 -21.49
CA ASN A 100 20.40 -22.19 -21.59
C ASN A 100 19.03 -22.67 -22.09
N ASP A 101 19.01 -23.55 -23.10
CA ASP A 101 17.75 -24.09 -23.66
C ASP A 101 17.00 -24.96 -22.64
N GLU A 102 17.72 -25.76 -21.85
CA GLU A 102 17.13 -26.55 -20.77
C GLU A 102 16.55 -25.65 -19.68
N ILE A 103 17.22 -24.55 -19.35
CA ILE A 103 16.72 -23.59 -18.35
C ILE A 103 15.46 -22.89 -18.87
N THR A 104 15.44 -22.45 -20.13
CA THR A 104 14.25 -21.86 -20.76
C THR A 104 13.08 -22.84 -20.73
N ALA A 105 13.29 -24.11 -21.15
CA ALA A 105 12.24 -25.12 -21.13
C ALA A 105 11.71 -25.42 -19.72
N LEU A 106 12.59 -25.43 -18.70
CA LEU A 106 12.20 -25.60 -17.30
C LEU A 106 11.42 -24.38 -16.77
N ALA A 107 11.82 -23.17 -17.16
CA ALA A 107 11.19 -21.92 -16.77
C ALA A 107 9.79 -21.77 -17.41
N ASP A 108 9.67 -22.05 -18.71
CA ASP A 108 8.40 -22.08 -19.45
C ASP A 108 7.43 -23.07 -18.81
N ARG A 109 7.87 -24.31 -18.60
CA ARG A 109 7.03 -25.33 -17.94
C ARG A 109 6.58 -24.88 -16.55
N ALA A 110 7.47 -24.29 -15.77
CA ALA A 110 7.15 -23.79 -14.43
C ALA A 110 6.15 -22.62 -14.45
N ALA A 111 6.21 -21.74 -15.44
CA ALA A 111 5.22 -20.65 -15.57
C ALA A 111 3.86 -21.17 -16.06
N TRP A 112 3.83 -22.07 -17.03
CA TRP A 112 2.60 -22.72 -17.49
C TRP A 112 1.88 -23.43 -16.34
N GLU A 113 2.62 -24.19 -15.51
CA GLU A 113 2.04 -24.85 -14.33
C GLU A 113 1.56 -23.83 -13.25
N LYS A 114 2.12 -22.62 -13.21
CA LYS A 114 1.71 -21.54 -12.30
C LYS A 114 0.50 -20.76 -12.77
N TRP A 115 0.35 -20.51 -14.08
CA TRP A 115 -0.87 -19.90 -14.62
C TRP A 115 -2.12 -20.75 -14.37
N TYR A 116 -1.94 -22.05 -14.12
CA TYR A 116 -3.00 -22.99 -13.75
C TYR A 116 -2.98 -23.43 -12.26
N ASP A 117 -2.29 -22.68 -11.39
CA ASP A 117 -2.37 -22.76 -9.92
C ASP A 117 -1.99 -24.13 -9.28
N ALA A 118 -0.96 -24.81 -9.81
CA ALA A 118 -0.39 -26.02 -9.19
C ALA A 118 0.93 -25.72 -8.46
N GLY A 119 0.87 -25.57 -7.13
CA GLY A 119 1.99 -25.23 -6.26
C GLY A 119 3.12 -26.27 -6.19
N ARG A 120 4.11 -26.14 -7.07
CA ARG A 120 5.43 -26.78 -6.92
C ARG A 120 6.24 -26.13 -5.78
N LEU A 121 6.84 -26.96 -4.92
CA LEU A 121 7.63 -26.52 -3.76
C LEU A 121 8.95 -25.85 -4.17
N GLU A 122 9.51 -26.23 -5.32
CA GLU A 122 10.71 -25.62 -5.88
C GLU A 122 10.49 -24.22 -6.47
N CYS A 123 9.24 -23.83 -6.71
CA CYS A 123 8.87 -22.56 -7.35
C CYS A 123 8.05 -21.70 -6.41
N ARG A 124 8.68 -21.00 -5.46
CA ARG A 124 7.98 -20.04 -4.59
C ARG A 124 7.53 -18.80 -5.37
N LYS A 125 6.26 -18.38 -5.24
CA LYS A 125 5.83 -17.04 -5.69
C LYS A 125 6.50 -16.04 -4.76
N ILE A 126 7.26 -15.12 -5.33
CA ILE A 126 7.91 -14.06 -4.56
C ILE A 126 7.06 -12.83 -4.75
N ALA A 127 6.49 -12.31 -3.66
CA ALA A 127 5.89 -11.00 -3.69
C ALA A 127 6.95 -10.03 -4.23
N ARG A 128 6.62 -9.29 -5.30
CA ARG A 128 7.48 -8.21 -5.78
C ARG A 128 7.83 -7.37 -4.57
N LYS A 129 9.13 -7.26 -4.26
CA LYS A 129 9.59 -6.33 -3.24
C LYS A 129 9.50 -4.96 -3.89
N LEU A 130 8.28 -4.41 -3.95
CA LEU A 130 8.09 -2.99 -4.19
C LEU A 130 9.03 -2.29 -3.21
N PRO A 131 9.85 -1.33 -3.64
CA PRO A 131 10.64 -0.55 -2.71
C PRO A 131 9.66 0.00 -1.68
N GLY A 132 9.81 -0.36 -0.41
CA GLY A 132 8.91 0.10 0.67
C GLY A 132 8.97 1.62 0.92
N HIS A 133 9.69 2.34 0.05
CA HIS A 133 9.97 3.76 0.06
C HIS A 133 9.85 4.30 -1.38
N SER A 134 8.73 3.99 -2.06
CA SER A 134 8.42 4.59 -3.35
C SER A 134 7.40 5.69 -3.19
N LEU A 135 7.63 6.83 -3.84
CA LEU A 135 6.72 7.98 -3.91
C LEU A 135 6.12 8.04 -5.30
N GLU A 136 4.81 8.22 -5.40
CA GLU A 136 4.18 8.57 -6.68
C GLU A 136 4.52 10.03 -7.04
N VAL A 137 5.03 10.23 -8.25
CA VAL A 137 5.49 11.52 -8.74
C VAL A 137 4.92 11.81 -10.11
N ASP A 138 4.78 13.08 -10.45
CA ASP A 138 4.50 13.46 -11.82
C ASP A 138 5.80 13.43 -12.61
N PHE A 139 5.79 12.73 -13.75
CA PHE A 139 6.86 12.74 -14.73
C PHE A 139 6.50 13.70 -15.86
N ILE A 140 7.36 14.69 -16.13
CA ILE A 140 7.14 15.71 -17.15
C ILE A 140 8.25 15.63 -18.19
N SER A 141 7.85 15.28 -19.41
CA SER A 141 8.68 15.43 -20.60
C SER A 141 8.38 16.78 -21.24
N VAL A 142 9.37 17.67 -21.25
CA VAL A 142 9.29 18.98 -21.88
C VAL A 142 9.83 18.86 -23.28
N TRP A 143 8.97 19.04 -24.28
CA TRP A 143 9.31 19.05 -25.70
C TRP A 143 9.27 20.49 -26.22
N ALA A 144 9.91 20.73 -27.36
CA ALA A 144 9.87 22.04 -28.01
C ALA A 144 8.43 22.48 -28.37
N GLU A 145 7.55 21.51 -28.63
CA GLU A 145 6.18 21.72 -29.11
C GLU A 145 5.14 21.65 -27.98
N GLY A 146 5.51 21.20 -26.78
CA GLY A 146 4.60 21.10 -25.64
C GLY A 146 5.11 20.23 -24.49
N ASN A 147 4.39 20.24 -23.37
CA ASN A 147 4.72 19.41 -22.20
C ASN A 147 3.79 18.20 -22.14
N VAL A 148 4.38 17.03 -21.92
CA VAL A 148 3.64 15.79 -21.66
C VAL A 148 3.83 15.43 -20.20
N LYS A 149 2.72 15.08 -19.53
CA LYS A 149 2.69 14.73 -18.11
C LYS A 149 2.18 13.31 -17.95
N SER A 150 2.95 12.49 -17.25
CA SER A 150 2.64 11.11 -16.88
C SER A 150 2.76 10.93 -15.37
N LYS A 151 2.23 9.83 -14.84
CA LYS A 151 2.54 9.37 -13.49
C LYS A 151 3.76 8.46 -13.52
N ALA A 152 4.54 8.47 -12.44
CA ALA A 152 5.68 7.58 -12.24
C ALA A 152 5.89 7.32 -10.74
N LYS A 153 6.86 6.46 -10.40
CA LYS A 153 7.27 6.19 -9.02
C LYS A 153 8.75 6.46 -8.84
N LEU A 154 9.11 7.13 -7.74
CA LEU A 154 10.49 7.40 -7.32
C LEU A 154 10.86 6.51 -6.12
N ASP A 155 11.92 5.73 -6.22
CA ASP A 155 12.53 5.06 -5.07
C ASP A 155 13.51 6.01 -4.35
N PHE A 156 13.23 6.34 -3.08
CA PHE A 156 14.07 7.24 -2.29
C PHE A 156 15.47 6.70 -1.96
N ILE A 157 15.68 5.38 -2.04
CA ILE A 157 16.97 4.78 -1.72
C ILE A 157 17.90 4.89 -2.93
N SER A 158 17.41 4.51 -4.10
CA SER A 158 18.22 4.46 -5.32
C SER A 158 18.15 5.73 -6.16
N GLY A 159 17.15 6.58 -5.96
CA GLY A 159 16.84 7.71 -6.85
C GLY A 159 16.28 7.28 -8.20
N HIS A 160 15.91 6.00 -8.36
CA HIS A 160 15.37 5.44 -9.60
C HIS A 160 13.91 5.82 -9.78
N VAL A 161 13.57 6.26 -10.99
CA VAL A 161 12.21 6.58 -11.42
C VAL A 161 11.73 5.48 -12.36
N PHE A 162 10.62 4.83 -12.00
CA PHE A 162 10.07 3.64 -12.65
C PHE A 162 8.55 3.70 -12.74
N ASP A 163 7.91 2.71 -13.37
CA ASP A 163 6.44 2.65 -13.53
C ASP A 163 5.88 3.93 -14.19
N ILE A 164 6.62 4.49 -15.16
CA ILE A 164 6.18 5.68 -15.90
C ILE A 164 4.99 5.26 -16.76
N GLU A 165 3.81 5.73 -16.42
CA GLU A 165 2.62 5.51 -17.22
C GLU A 165 2.86 6.08 -18.61
N MET A 166 2.72 5.22 -19.63
CA MET A 166 2.74 5.63 -21.02
C MET A 166 1.68 6.71 -21.21
N SER A 167 2.10 7.98 -21.34
CA SER A 167 1.21 8.99 -21.88
C SER A 167 0.88 8.56 -23.30
N ASP A 168 -0.41 8.54 -23.67
CA ASP A 168 -0.84 8.35 -25.05
C ASP A 168 0.12 9.11 -25.98
N GLU A 169 0.81 8.34 -26.83
CA GLU A 169 1.99 8.78 -27.56
C GLU A 169 1.75 10.14 -28.20
N GLY A 170 2.56 11.12 -27.80
CA GLY A 170 2.80 12.29 -28.60
C GLY A 170 3.60 11.88 -29.85
N ALA A 171 2.93 11.22 -30.79
CA ALA A 171 3.52 10.72 -32.04
C ALA A 171 4.13 11.83 -32.92
N ASP A 172 3.94 13.11 -32.54
CA ASP A 172 4.33 14.29 -33.31
C ASP A 172 5.42 15.17 -32.63
N TYR A 173 5.95 14.84 -31.45
CA TYR A 173 6.96 15.67 -30.76
C TYR A 173 8.39 15.22 -31.12
N VAL A 174 9.19 16.13 -31.70
CA VAL A 174 10.47 15.76 -32.34
C VAL A 174 11.68 16.11 -31.47
N THR A 175 11.58 17.15 -30.64
CA THR A 175 12.74 17.65 -29.87
C THR A 175 12.47 17.64 -28.36
N LEU A 176 12.99 16.63 -27.68
CA LEU A 176 12.98 16.56 -26.21
C LEU A 176 14.00 17.55 -25.63
N MET A 177 13.54 18.44 -24.76
CA MET A 177 14.39 19.45 -24.12
C MET A 177 14.90 18.97 -22.76
N THR A 178 14.01 18.43 -21.93
CA THR A 178 14.35 17.93 -20.60
C THR A 178 13.24 17.03 -20.07
N GLU A 179 13.61 16.12 -19.18
CA GLU A 179 12.68 15.30 -18.42
C GLU A 179 12.87 15.58 -16.94
N ASN A 180 11.76 15.72 -16.24
CA ASN A 180 11.73 16.12 -14.85
C ASN A 180 10.73 15.26 -14.10
N ILE A 181 10.95 15.11 -12.80
CA ILE A 181 9.88 14.75 -11.89
C ILE A 181 9.41 15.97 -11.11
N VAL A 182 8.14 15.95 -10.71
CA VAL A 182 7.57 16.92 -9.78
C VAL A 182 7.22 16.21 -8.49
N VAL A 183 7.72 16.78 -7.39
CA VAL A 183 7.45 16.33 -6.02
C VAL A 183 6.98 17.54 -5.22
N GLY A 184 5.68 17.59 -4.91
CA GLY A 184 5.05 18.77 -4.32
C GLY A 184 5.24 20.00 -5.22
N ASN A 185 5.97 21.01 -4.74
CA ASN A 185 6.30 22.22 -5.50
C ASN A 185 7.71 22.20 -6.14
N LYS A 186 8.45 21.10 -6.03
CA LYS A 186 9.82 20.97 -6.53
C LYS A 186 9.79 20.28 -7.90
N VAL A 187 10.42 20.91 -8.89
CA VAL A 187 10.71 20.31 -10.20
C VAL A 187 12.18 19.91 -10.21
N MET A 188 12.47 18.65 -10.46
CA MET A 188 13.84 18.12 -10.45
C MET A 188 14.13 17.37 -11.75
N PRO A 189 15.24 17.69 -12.43
CA PRO A 189 15.59 17.00 -13.66
C PRO A 189 16.05 15.58 -13.35
N VAL A 190 15.63 14.66 -14.22
CA VAL A 190 16.11 13.28 -14.23
C VAL A 190 17.10 13.08 -15.37
N SER A 191 17.97 12.10 -15.19
CA SER A 191 18.98 11.72 -16.18
C SER A 191 18.78 10.26 -16.55
N LYS A 192 18.83 9.97 -17.85
CA LYS A 192 18.86 8.59 -18.34
C LYS A 192 20.29 8.06 -18.17
N ARG A 193 20.46 6.97 -17.43
CA ARG A 193 21.73 6.22 -17.42
C ARG A 193 21.64 5.11 -18.46
N ASP A 194 22.76 4.81 -19.11
CA ASP A 194 22.86 3.92 -20.26
C ASP A 194 21.94 2.69 -20.17
N GLY A 195 20.86 2.70 -20.96
CA GLY A 195 20.01 1.54 -21.22
C GLY A 195 18.87 1.25 -20.25
N ASP A 196 18.06 2.24 -19.88
CA ASP A 196 16.58 2.12 -19.66
C ASP A 196 16.02 2.57 -18.30
N GLY A 197 16.77 3.33 -17.49
CA GLY A 197 16.26 3.91 -16.25
C GLY A 197 16.39 5.43 -16.16
N TYR A 198 15.38 6.10 -15.62
CA TYR A 198 15.44 7.51 -15.22
C TYR A 198 15.95 7.61 -13.78
N PHE A 199 16.90 8.49 -13.53
CA PHE A 199 17.50 8.66 -12.21
C PHE A 199 17.60 10.12 -11.81
N LEU A 200 17.26 10.43 -10.54
CA LEU A 200 17.66 11.68 -9.91
C LEU A 200 19.14 11.67 -9.54
N SER A 201 19.76 12.85 -9.60
CA SER A 201 21.09 13.05 -9.04
C SER A 201 21.06 12.89 -7.51
N ALA A 202 22.20 12.49 -6.94
CA ALA A 202 22.34 12.39 -5.48
C ALA A 202 22.05 13.73 -4.77
N GLU A 203 22.37 14.86 -5.42
CA GLU A 203 22.06 16.20 -4.90
C GLU A 203 20.55 16.46 -4.85
N HIS A 204 19.80 16.13 -5.90
CA HIS A 204 18.36 16.33 -5.91
C HIS A 204 17.65 15.36 -4.96
N LEU A 205 18.14 14.13 -4.85
CA LEU A 205 17.65 13.16 -3.88
C LEU A 205 17.87 13.66 -2.44
N ALA A 206 19.05 14.23 -2.15
CA ALA A 206 19.35 14.81 -0.85
C ALA A 206 18.34 15.91 -0.44
N ARG A 207 17.90 16.75 -1.39
CA ARG A 207 16.88 17.80 -1.16
C ARG A 207 15.48 17.26 -0.85
N LEU A 208 15.22 15.98 -1.13
CA LEU A 208 13.98 15.29 -0.74
C LEU A 208 14.12 14.65 0.65
N THR A 209 15.31 14.15 0.96
CA THR A 209 15.62 13.52 2.26
C THR A 209 16.07 14.53 3.33
N ASP A 210 16.29 15.79 2.99
CA ASP A 210 16.66 16.85 3.93
C ASP A 210 15.59 16.94 5.04
N PRO A 211 15.97 16.78 6.33
CA PRO A 211 15.01 16.63 7.42
C PRO A 211 13.96 17.73 7.42
N HIS A 212 12.69 17.32 7.29
CA HIS A 212 11.57 18.23 7.44
C HIS A 212 11.45 18.61 8.91
N SER A 213 11.32 19.90 9.21
CA SER A 213 11.26 20.40 10.60
C SER A 213 9.91 20.17 11.28
N VAL A 214 8.93 19.64 10.55
CA VAL A 214 7.59 19.36 11.09
C VAL A 214 7.62 18.00 11.76
N THR A 215 7.27 17.98 13.04
CA THR A 215 7.07 16.75 13.81
C THR A 215 5.59 16.55 14.07
N TYR A 216 5.13 15.30 14.01
CA TYR A 216 3.76 14.94 14.37
C TYR A 216 3.76 14.09 15.64
N GLU A 217 2.95 14.48 16.63
CA GLU A 217 2.68 13.62 17.78
C GLU A 217 1.98 12.33 17.31
N SER A 218 2.28 11.19 17.95
CA SER A 218 1.53 9.95 17.69
C SER A 218 0.03 10.17 17.95
N GLY A 219 -0.82 9.63 17.08
CA GLY A 219 -2.26 9.86 17.06
C GLY A 219 -2.70 11.15 16.35
N THR A 220 -1.77 11.98 15.85
CA THR A 220 -2.13 13.13 15.00
C THR A 220 -2.79 12.64 13.72
N ALA A 221 -3.97 13.18 13.42
CA ALA A 221 -4.64 12.88 12.17
C ALA A 221 -4.14 13.78 11.04
N VAL A 222 -3.89 13.15 9.90
CA VAL A 222 -3.35 13.77 8.70
C VAL A 222 -4.21 13.40 7.50
N GLU A 223 -4.40 14.37 6.60
CA GLU A 223 -4.94 14.12 5.26
C GLU A 223 -3.77 13.77 4.34
N ILE A 224 -3.91 12.65 3.64
CA ILE A 224 -2.86 12.06 2.82
C ILE A 224 -3.40 11.90 1.41
N ASP A 225 -2.58 12.19 0.41
CA ASP A 225 -2.86 11.75 -0.95
C ASP A 225 -2.54 10.26 -1.10
N PHE A 226 -3.56 9.43 -1.19
CA PHE A 226 -3.44 7.99 -1.36
C PHE A 226 -4.16 7.55 -2.63
N HIS A 227 -3.38 7.24 -3.67
CA HIS A 227 -3.89 6.86 -5.00
C HIS A 227 -4.87 7.90 -5.59
N ASP A 228 -4.41 9.16 -5.67
CA ASP A 228 -5.18 10.32 -6.17
C ASP A 228 -6.47 10.60 -5.37
N LYS A 229 -6.52 10.16 -4.11
CA LYS A 229 -7.64 10.40 -3.20
C LYS A 229 -7.12 10.88 -1.87
N ALA A 230 -7.68 12.00 -1.42
CA ALA A 230 -7.49 12.47 -0.06
C ALA A 230 -8.11 11.47 0.93
N VAL A 231 -7.27 10.84 1.74
CA VAL A 231 -7.66 9.89 2.80
C VAL A 231 -7.14 10.40 4.13
N ILE A 232 -7.94 10.23 5.19
CA ILE A 232 -7.53 10.57 6.54
C ILE A 232 -6.87 9.35 7.18
N GLY A 233 -5.69 9.54 7.76
CA GLY A 233 -4.99 8.53 8.54
C GLY A 233 -4.41 9.11 9.84
N PHE A 234 -3.94 8.22 10.72
CA PHE A 234 -3.40 8.57 12.03
C PHE A 234 -1.90 8.25 12.14
N VAL A 235 -1.10 9.24 12.48
CA VAL A 235 0.35 9.07 12.64
C VAL A 235 0.65 8.09 13.77
N ASN A 236 1.37 7.00 13.45
CA ASN A 236 1.85 6.05 14.45
C ASN A 236 3.20 6.51 15.01
N THR A 237 4.15 6.79 14.12
CA THR A 237 5.52 7.20 14.46
C THR A 237 5.92 8.39 13.61
N ASP A 238 6.62 9.34 14.22
CA ASP A 238 7.10 10.58 13.58
C ASP A 238 8.06 10.31 12.40
N PHE A 239 8.39 11.35 11.65
CA PHE A 239 9.23 11.26 10.47
C PHE A 239 10.60 10.62 10.74
N SER A 240 10.96 9.68 9.87
CA SER A 240 12.32 9.13 9.81
C SER A 240 13.29 10.09 9.11
N ALA A 241 14.57 9.73 9.07
CA ALA A 241 15.60 10.46 8.31
C ALA A 241 15.32 10.52 6.78
N LEU A 242 14.37 9.74 6.27
CA LEU A 242 13.92 9.78 4.88
C LEU A 242 12.68 10.67 4.69
N ASN A 243 12.30 11.44 5.71
CA ASN A 243 11.04 12.21 5.74
C ASN A 243 9.80 11.36 5.43
N VAL A 244 9.83 10.09 5.83
CA VAL A 244 8.65 9.23 5.79
C VAL A 244 8.06 9.03 7.19
N VAL A 245 6.74 9.06 7.28
CA VAL A 245 5.93 8.91 8.49
C VAL A 245 5.08 7.65 8.37
N SER A 246 4.96 6.88 9.46
CA SER A 246 4.08 5.72 9.49
C SER A 246 2.67 6.18 9.84
N VAL A 247 1.69 5.87 9.00
CA VAL A 247 0.30 6.31 9.19
C VAL A 247 -0.64 5.11 9.11
N SER A 248 -1.56 5.01 10.07
CA SER A 248 -2.63 4.04 10.09
C SER A 248 -3.83 4.55 9.30
N VAL A 249 -4.21 3.84 8.25
CA VAL A 249 -5.41 4.09 7.43
C VAL A 249 -6.31 2.86 7.55
N ASP A 250 -7.52 3.03 8.08
CA ASP A 250 -8.48 1.95 8.34
C ASP A 250 -7.87 0.74 9.10
N GLY A 251 -6.95 1.03 10.04
CA GLY A 251 -6.27 0.01 10.86
C GLY A 251 -5.09 -0.68 10.18
N THR A 252 -4.80 -0.34 8.92
CA THR A 252 -3.62 -0.82 8.20
C THR A 252 -2.53 0.24 8.20
N VAL A 253 -1.29 -0.15 8.54
CA VAL A 253 -0.18 0.79 8.62
C VAL A 253 0.52 0.90 7.26
N PHE A 254 0.58 2.12 6.75
CA PHE A 254 1.30 2.50 5.54
C PHE A 254 2.42 3.49 5.90
N VAL A 255 3.37 3.66 4.99
CA VAL A 255 4.47 4.61 5.13
C VAL A 255 4.30 5.65 4.02
N PHE A 256 4.26 6.91 4.42
CA PHE A 256 4.06 8.05 3.51
C PHE A 256 5.21 9.02 3.63
N HIS A 257 5.66 9.57 2.51
CA HIS A 257 6.59 10.68 2.50
C HIS A 257 5.87 12.00 2.85
N TYR A 258 6.58 12.99 3.42
CA TYR A 258 5.98 14.25 3.85
C TYR A 258 5.23 15.00 2.75
N THR A 259 5.60 14.78 1.49
CA THR A 259 4.95 15.41 0.33
C THR A 259 3.59 14.83 0.02
N GLU A 260 3.29 13.63 0.49
CA GLU A 260 1.97 12.98 0.39
C GLU A 260 1.06 13.45 1.53
N ILE A 261 1.60 14.12 2.55
CA ILE A 261 0.81 14.70 3.64
C ILE A 261 0.28 16.07 3.20
N LEU A 262 -1.02 16.16 2.96
CA LEU A 262 -1.72 17.37 2.53
C LEU A 262 -1.90 18.37 3.68
N GLY A 263 -1.99 17.85 4.92
CA GLY A 263 -2.08 18.68 6.12
C GLY A 263 -2.59 17.89 7.33
N THR A 264 -2.65 18.55 8.48
CA THR A 264 -3.31 18.01 9.67
C THR A 264 -4.82 18.24 9.59
N VAL A 265 -5.59 17.26 10.04
CA VAL A 265 -7.06 17.35 10.11
C VAL A 265 -7.48 17.12 11.54
N THR A 266 -8.35 18.00 12.05
CA THR A 266 -8.97 17.84 13.36
C THR A 266 -10.44 17.52 13.21
N SER A 267 -11.07 16.98 14.26
CA SER A 267 -12.50 16.68 14.22
C SER A 267 -13.34 17.92 13.94
N GLN A 268 -12.92 19.10 14.43
CA GLN A 268 -13.56 20.37 14.11
C GLN A 268 -13.52 20.66 12.61
N VAL A 269 -12.33 20.61 12.00
CA VAL A 269 -12.17 20.89 10.56
C VAL A 269 -13.01 19.94 9.72
N LEU A 270 -13.03 18.64 10.06
CA LEU A 270 -13.82 17.66 9.34
C LEU A 270 -15.33 17.89 9.52
N ALA A 271 -15.79 18.21 10.73
CA ALA A 271 -17.19 18.52 10.99
C ALA A 271 -17.65 19.80 10.28
N GLU A 272 -16.80 20.82 10.20
CA GLU A 272 -17.08 22.10 9.55
C GLU A 272 -17.20 21.98 8.02
N ARG A 273 -16.57 20.97 7.39
CA ARG A 273 -16.81 20.65 5.96
C ARG A 273 -18.27 20.26 5.66
N TYR A 274 -19.02 19.84 6.68
CA TYR A 274 -20.41 19.36 6.56
C TYR A 274 -21.34 20.06 7.55
N PRO A 275 -21.59 21.37 7.40
CA PRO A 275 -22.29 22.18 8.40
C PRO A 275 -23.79 21.85 8.50
N VAL A 276 -24.37 21.24 7.46
CA VAL A 276 -25.78 20.88 7.41
C VAL A 276 -25.98 19.48 7.98
N LYS A 277 -26.91 19.33 8.93
CA LYS A 277 -27.26 18.03 9.51
C LYS A 277 -27.64 17.03 8.41
N GLY A 278 -26.99 15.88 8.38
CA GLY A 278 -27.22 14.83 7.38
C GLY A 278 -26.49 15.03 6.05
N SER A 279 -25.72 16.11 5.88
CA SER A 279 -24.89 16.32 4.67
C SER A 279 -23.61 15.49 4.66
N MET A 280 -23.18 14.99 5.82
CA MET A 280 -21.97 14.17 5.95
C MET A 280 -22.23 12.73 5.45
N PRO A 281 -21.51 12.25 4.42
CA PRO A 281 -21.63 10.88 3.94
C PRO A 281 -21.28 9.85 5.02
N LEU A 282 -21.92 8.67 5.01
CA LEU A 282 -21.70 7.63 6.01
C LEU A 282 -20.22 7.23 6.21
N PRO A 283 -19.40 7.06 5.15
CA PRO A 283 -17.97 6.77 5.33
C PRO A 283 -17.23 7.89 6.07
N VAL A 284 -17.60 9.15 5.82
CA VAL A 284 -17.00 10.32 6.49
C VAL A 284 -17.47 10.44 7.95
N VAL A 285 -18.70 10.00 8.24
CA VAL A 285 -19.18 9.88 9.63
C VAL A 285 -18.31 8.89 10.42
N HIS A 286 -17.94 7.76 9.82
CA HIS A 286 -17.06 6.79 10.47
C HIS A 286 -15.66 7.37 10.71
N GLN A 287 -15.09 8.06 9.72
CA GLN A 287 -13.82 8.77 9.86
C GLN A 287 -13.88 9.82 10.98
N LEU A 288 -14.98 10.57 11.09
CA LEU A 288 -15.17 11.52 12.19
C LEU A 288 -15.16 10.83 13.55
N TYR A 289 -15.82 9.67 13.70
CA TYR A 289 -15.80 8.95 14.97
C TYR A 289 -14.41 8.42 15.32
N GLN A 290 -13.67 7.87 14.36
CA GLN A 290 -12.29 7.46 14.55
C GLN A 290 -11.40 8.65 14.97
N LEU A 291 -11.61 9.81 14.34
CA LEU A 291 -10.88 11.04 14.65
C LEU A 291 -11.15 11.52 16.07
N ARG A 292 -12.41 11.49 16.50
CA ARG A 292 -12.80 11.82 17.87
C ARG A 292 -12.17 10.87 18.89
N GLU A 293 -12.16 9.56 18.60
CA GLU A 293 -11.58 8.54 19.46
C GLU A 293 -10.06 8.74 19.60
N ALA A 294 -9.35 8.95 18.49
CA ALA A 294 -7.91 9.22 18.51
C ALA A 294 -7.55 10.52 19.25
N GLU A 295 -8.29 11.61 19.01
CA GLU A 295 -8.09 12.89 19.71
C GLU A 295 -8.35 12.75 21.21
N PHE A 296 -9.41 12.02 21.59
CA PHE A 296 -9.71 11.73 22.98
C PHE A 296 -8.62 10.89 23.63
N GLU A 297 -8.19 9.80 23.01
CA GLU A 297 -7.14 8.91 23.54
C GLU A 297 -5.81 9.64 23.68
N ARG A 298 -5.43 10.47 22.71
CA ARG A 298 -4.23 11.30 22.82
C ARG A 298 -4.27 12.20 24.06
N LEU A 299 -5.42 12.83 24.34
CA LEU A 299 -5.59 13.68 25.52
C LEU A 299 -5.74 12.87 26.83
N SER A 300 -6.26 11.64 26.74
CA SER A 300 -6.35 10.70 27.86
C SER A 300 -4.97 10.35 28.42
N GLN A 301 -3.94 10.32 27.57
CA GLN A 301 -2.55 10.04 27.96
C GLN A 301 -1.79 11.25 28.54
N ARG A 302 -2.26 12.49 28.36
CA ARG A 302 -1.56 13.67 28.92
C ARG A 302 -1.74 13.74 30.42
N ASP A 303 -0.72 14.15 31.16
CA ASP A 303 -0.84 14.37 32.61
C ASP A 303 -1.81 15.51 32.93
N MET A 304 -1.78 16.57 32.11
CA MET A 304 -2.63 17.75 32.25
C MET A 304 -3.07 18.24 30.87
N ILE A 305 -4.36 18.54 30.74
CA ILE A 305 -4.98 19.08 29.52
C ILE A 305 -5.09 20.60 29.67
N VAL A 306 -4.54 21.36 28.72
CA VAL A 306 -4.57 22.83 28.74
C VAL A 306 -5.57 23.39 27.73
N ALA A 307 -5.93 24.67 27.84
CA ALA A 307 -6.92 25.28 26.94
C ALA A 307 -6.53 25.24 25.45
N ALA A 308 -5.23 25.16 25.14
CA ALA A 308 -4.75 24.99 23.76
C ALA A 308 -5.11 23.61 23.17
N ASP A 309 -5.14 22.56 23.99
CA ASP A 309 -5.47 21.20 23.57
C ASP A 309 -6.93 21.05 23.13
N LEU A 310 -7.81 21.93 23.63
CA LEU A 310 -9.23 21.95 23.28
C LEU A 310 -9.51 22.63 21.93
N ARG A 311 -8.54 23.39 21.39
CA ARG A 311 -8.68 24.06 20.10
C ARG A 311 -8.58 23.04 18.98
N GLY A 312 -9.47 23.09 18.00
CA GLY A 312 -9.51 22.11 16.90
C GLY A 312 -10.34 20.88 17.21
N LEU A 313 -10.74 20.64 18.46
CA LEU A 313 -11.67 19.56 18.80
C LEU A 313 -13.10 19.97 18.44
N ASP A 314 -13.88 19.06 17.83
CA ASP A 314 -15.30 19.28 17.67
C ASP A 314 -16.07 19.12 19.00
N ARG A 315 -17.35 19.48 18.97
CA ARG A 315 -18.22 19.43 20.15
C ARG A 315 -18.33 18.04 20.80
N GLY A 316 -18.20 16.97 20.02
CA GLY A 316 -18.30 15.60 20.50
C GLY A 316 -17.09 15.23 21.36
N VAL A 317 -15.88 15.58 20.92
CA VAL A 317 -14.67 15.36 21.75
C VAL A 317 -14.69 16.28 22.96
N ARG A 318 -14.99 17.57 22.80
CA ARG A 318 -15.06 18.50 23.94
C ARG A 318 -16.07 18.06 25.00
N PHE A 319 -17.19 17.48 24.57
CA PHE A 319 -18.15 16.84 25.47
C PHE A 319 -17.51 15.65 26.21
N ALA A 320 -16.85 14.73 25.52
CA ALA A 320 -16.19 13.58 26.15
C ALA A 320 -15.06 14.01 27.12
N ILE A 321 -14.28 15.04 26.78
CA ILE A 321 -13.28 15.61 27.69
C ILE A 321 -13.95 16.21 28.94
N ALA A 322 -15.04 16.96 28.77
CA ALA A 322 -15.80 17.52 29.88
C ALA A 322 -16.42 16.45 30.78
N ASP A 323 -16.83 15.32 30.22
CA ASP A 323 -17.46 14.22 30.95
C ASP A 323 -16.41 13.36 31.68
N MET A 324 -15.37 12.93 30.96
CA MET A 324 -14.49 11.87 31.42
C MET A 324 -13.12 12.37 31.92
N LEU A 325 -12.62 13.51 31.41
CA LEU A 325 -11.25 13.98 31.64
C LEU A 325 -11.19 15.38 32.29
N PHE A 326 -12.30 15.90 32.79
CA PHE A 326 -12.37 17.26 33.37
C PHE A 326 -11.42 17.45 34.55
N ALA A 327 -11.19 16.40 35.35
CA ALA A 327 -10.24 16.40 36.45
C ALA A 327 -8.79 16.68 35.99
N LYS A 328 -8.42 16.20 34.81
CA LYS A 328 -7.09 16.38 34.20
C LYS A 328 -6.91 17.76 33.56
N CYS A 329 -7.99 18.51 33.38
CA CYS A 329 -7.94 19.85 32.79
C CYS A 329 -7.36 20.88 33.77
N ASP A 330 -6.54 21.80 33.28
CA ASP A 330 -6.10 22.97 34.03
C ASP A 330 -7.25 23.99 34.24
N ALA A 331 -7.00 25.04 35.02
CA ALA A 331 -8.03 26.05 35.30
C ALA A 331 -8.56 26.74 34.04
N ALA A 332 -7.70 26.97 33.04
CA ALA A 332 -8.08 27.64 31.80
C ALA A 332 -8.94 26.74 30.90
N ALA A 333 -8.59 25.46 30.79
CA ALA A 333 -9.33 24.44 30.06
C ALA A 333 -10.69 24.18 30.71
N ARG A 334 -10.75 24.06 32.04
CA ARG A 334 -12.03 23.94 32.77
C ARG A 334 -12.92 25.15 32.52
N HIS A 335 -12.36 26.35 32.58
CA HIS A 335 -13.09 27.57 32.27
C HIS A 335 -13.60 27.58 30.81
N ALA A 336 -12.79 27.13 29.86
CA ALA A 336 -13.20 27.02 28.46
C ALA A 336 -14.36 26.04 28.27
N LEU A 337 -14.33 24.86 28.91
CA LEU A 337 -15.41 23.87 28.82
C LEU A 337 -16.72 24.35 29.48
N LEU A 338 -16.63 25.02 30.64
CA LEU A 338 -17.79 25.59 31.34
C LEU A 338 -18.47 26.72 30.54
N ASN A 339 -17.71 27.39 29.68
CA ASN A 339 -18.18 28.48 28.83
C ASN A 339 -18.21 28.11 27.34
N ASP A 340 -18.22 26.81 27.01
CA ASP A 340 -18.25 26.34 25.62
C ASP A 340 -19.49 26.88 24.89
N GLU A 341 -19.40 27.11 23.59
CA GLU A 341 -20.54 27.57 22.79
C GLU A 341 -21.70 26.56 22.80
N HIS A 342 -21.40 25.26 22.90
CA HIS A 342 -22.41 24.21 22.88
C HIS A 342 -22.98 23.90 24.29
N PRO A 343 -24.32 23.94 24.45
CA PRO A 343 -24.95 23.76 25.76
C PRO A 343 -24.69 22.38 26.39
N HIS A 344 -24.55 21.33 25.57
CA HIS A 344 -24.26 19.99 26.08
C HIS A 344 -22.87 19.86 26.70
N VAL A 345 -21.87 20.52 26.10
CA VAL A 345 -20.50 20.55 26.64
C VAL A 345 -20.49 21.29 27.97
N ARG A 346 -21.12 22.48 28.05
CA ARG A 346 -21.25 23.25 29.29
C ARG A 346 -21.95 22.45 30.39
N SER A 347 -23.05 21.76 30.05
CA SER A 347 -23.81 20.97 31.00
C SER A 347 -22.99 19.81 31.57
N SER A 348 -22.26 19.09 30.73
CA SER A 348 -21.38 18.00 31.17
C SER A 348 -20.25 18.54 32.06
N ALA A 349 -19.60 19.63 31.65
CA ALA A 349 -18.55 20.28 32.44
C ALA A 349 -19.03 20.71 33.84
N ALA A 350 -20.26 21.25 33.94
CA ALA A 350 -20.83 21.66 35.22
C ALA A 350 -21.14 20.48 36.15
N ILE A 351 -21.59 19.34 35.59
CA ILE A 351 -21.80 18.09 36.34
C ILE A 351 -20.46 17.59 36.87
N SER A 352 -19.47 17.43 35.99
CA SER A 352 -18.13 16.95 36.37
C SER A 352 -17.43 17.86 37.37
N GLN A 353 -17.62 19.19 37.27
CA GLN A 353 -17.11 20.14 38.27
C GLN A 353 -17.74 19.91 39.64
N SER A 354 -19.05 19.66 39.70
CA SER A 354 -19.77 19.40 40.95
C SER A 354 -19.28 18.09 41.58
N ASP A 355 -19.11 17.03 40.78
CA ASP A 355 -18.62 15.73 41.25
C ASP A 355 -17.20 15.82 41.82
N LEU A 356 -16.32 16.60 41.18
CA LEU A 356 -14.97 16.83 41.69
C LEU A 356 -14.93 17.59 43.01
N GLN A 357 -15.83 18.54 43.22
CA GLN A 357 -15.93 19.28 44.48
C GLN A 357 -16.48 18.42 45.62
N ILE A 358 -17.27 17.39 45.31
CA ILE A 358 -17.77 16.41 46.29
C ILE A 358 -16.65 15.42 46.66
N ALA A 359 -15.76 15.10 45.72
CA ALA A 359 -14.69 14.13 45.92
C ALA A 359 -13.42 14.70 46.60
N SER A 360 -13.23 16.03 46.58
CA SER A 360 -12.14 16.76 47.26
C SER A 360 -12.49 17.10 48.71
#